data_AF-A0A958GY01-F1
#
_entry.id   AF-A0A958GY01-F1
#
_cell.length_a   1.000
_cell.length_b   1.000
_cell.length_c   1.000
_cell.angle_alpha   90.00
_cell.angle_beta   90.00
_cell.angle_gamma   90.00
#
_symmetry.space_group_name_H-M   'P 1'
#
loop_
_entity.id
_entity.type
_entity.pdbx_description
1 polymer ?
#
loop_
_entity_poly.entity_id
_entity_poly.type
_entity_poly.pdbx_seq_one_letter_code
_entity_poly.pdbx_strand_id
1 'polypeptide(L)' 'MCPHAESCELFPQFSLKAALKLWQIHYCEATFEGCERYKLSLEGKPVPITLLPDGTSLGAKPAK' A
#
# COMPACT_ATOMS: atom_id res chain seq x y z
N MET A 1 -2.35 -11.91 -6.87
CA MET A 1 -2.55 -11.52 -5.46
C MET A 1 -1.20 -11.34 -4.78
N CYS A 2 -0.99 -10.22 -4.09
CA CYS A 2 0.24 -9.88 -3.39
C CYS A 2 0.55 -10.90 -2.26
N PRO A 3 1.74 -11.52 -2.24
CA PRO A 3 2.09 -12.49 -1.21
C PRO A 3 2.33 -11.86 0.18
N HIS A 4 2.54 -10.55 0.24
CA HIS A 4 2.71 -9.81 1.50
C HIS A 4 1.42 -9.15 1.99
N ALA A 5 0.26 -9.46 1.38
CA ALA A 5 -1.00 -8.84 1.75
C ALA A 5 -1.35 -9.03 3.24
N GLU A 6 -1.08 -10.22 3.79
CA GLU A 6 -1.35 -10.54 5.20
C GLU A 6 -0.43 -9.80 6.17
N SER A 7 0.84 -9.59 5.79
CA SER A 7 1.82 -8.85 6.58
C SER A 7 1.81 -7.34 6.32
N CYS A 8 0.99 -6.87 5.38
CA CYS A 8 0.92 -5.47 5.01
C CYS A 8 0.01 -4.70 5.98
N GLU A 9 0.59 -3.84 6.80
CA GLU A 9 -0.14 -3.00 7.77
C GLU A 9 -1.21 -2.09 7.14
N LEU A 10 -1.15 -1.87 5.83
CA LEU A 10 -2.12 -1.07 5.09
C LEU A 10 -3.38 -1.87 4.69
N PHE A 11 -3.27 -3.19 4.57
CA PHE A 11 -4.37 -4.09 4.18
C PHE A 11 -5.58 -4.02 5.13
N PRO A 12 -5.42 -4.08 6.47
CA PRO A 12 -6.54 -3.90 7.38
C PRO A 12 -7.11 -2.48 7.35
N GLN A 13 -6.25 -1.46 7.17
CA GLN A 13 -6.69 -0.06 7.10
C GLN A 13 -7.57 0.23 5.87
N PHE A 14 -7.28 -0.41 4.74
CA PHE A 14 -8.06 -0.27 3.52
C PHE A 14 -9.36 -1.08 3.58
N SER A 15 -9.34 -2.23 4.25
CA SER A 15 -10.53 -3.06 4.45
C SER A 15 -11.60 -2.37 5.32
N LEU A 16 -11.21 -1.43 6.18
CA LEU A 16 -12.11 -0.66 7.05
C LEU A 16 -12.88 0.46 6.33
N LYS A 17 -12.48 0.86 5.12
CA LYS A 17 -13.13 1.94 4.37
C LYS A 17 -13.55 1.44 3.00
N ALA A 18 -14.86 1.41 2.73
CA ALA A 18 -15.41 0.95 1.45
C ALA A 18 -14.80 1.66 0.22
N ALA A 19 -14.45 2.95 0.34
CA ALA A 19 -13.78 3.72 -0.71
C ALA A 19 -12.37 3.21 -1.06
N LEU A 20 -11.70 2.51 -0.15
CA LEU A 20 -10.34 1.99 -0.31
C LEU A 20 -10.33 0.51 -0.72
N LYS A 21 -11.50 -0.15 -0.82
CA LYS A 21 -11.64 -1.50 -1.36
C LYS A 21 -11.16 -1.58 -2.83
N LEU A 22 -11.45 -0.55 -3.62
CA LEU A 22 -10.99 -0.47 -5.01
C LEU A 22 -9.46 -0.38 -5.10
N TRP A 23 -8.82 0.29 -4.14
CA TRP A 23 -7.35 0.35 -4.06
C TRP A 23 -6.75 -0.99 -3.73
N GLN A 24 -7.37 -1.75 -2.81
CA GLN A 24 -6.97 -3.12 -2.50
C GLN A 24 -7.07 -4.02 -3.74
N ILE A 25 -8.16 -3.95 -4.49
CA ILE A 25 -8.32 -4.74 -5.72
C ILE A 25 -7.24 -4.34 -6.74
N HIS A 26 -7.05 -3.04 -6.97
CA HIS A 26 -6.09 -2.55 -7.96
C HIS A 26 -4.65 -2.89 -7.59
N TYR A 27 -4.20 -2.57 -6.38
CA TYR A 27 -2.79 -2.71 -5.98
C TYR A 27 -2.45 -4.02 -5.28
N CYS A 28 -3.40 -4.74 -4.68
CA CYS A 28 -3.10 -6.02 -4.02
C CYS A 28 -3.52 -7.22 -4.87
N GLU A 29 -4.60 -7.11 -5.64
CA GLU A 29 -5.11 -8.24 -6.43
C GLU A 29 -4.66 -8.19 -7.89
N ALA A 30 -4.71 -7.01 -8.53
CA ALA A 30 -4.41 -6.84 -9.96
C ALA A 30 -2.92 -6.54 -10.24
N THR A 31 -2.38 -5.40 -9.79
CA THR A 31 -1.03 -4.91 -10.18
C THR A 31 -0.13 -4.64 -8.98
N PHE A 32 0.05 -5.67 -8.13
CA PHE A 32 0.89 -5.58 -6.93
C PHE A 32 2.38 -5.40 -7.22
N GLU A 33 2.85 -5.80 -8.40
CA GLU A 33 4.23 -5.58 -8.85
C GLU A 33 4.58 -4.07 -8.94
N GLY A 34 3.59 -3.24 -9.23
CA GLY A 34 3.74 -1.78 -9.27
C GLY A 34 3.66 -1.11 -7.89
N CYS A 35 3.29 -1.84 -6.84
CA CYS A 35 3.09 -1.28 -5.51
C CYS A 35 4.44 -0.94 -4.85
N GLU A 36 4.70 0.32 -4.54
CA GLU A 36 5.95 0.74 -3.90
C GLU A 36 6.15 0.08 -2.53
N ARG A 37 5.07 -0.15 -1.80
CA ARG A 37 5.14 -0.88 -0.52
C ARG A 37 5.62 -2.32 -0.71
N TYR A 38 5.19 -2.97 -1.79
CA TYR A 38 5.61 -4.34 -2.10
C TYR A 38 7.10 -4.37 -2.45
N LYS A 39 7.59 -3.41 -3.25
CA LYS A 39 9.01 -3.29 -3.57
C LYS A 39 9.88 -3.08 -2.33
N LEU A 40 9.50 -2.16 -1.45
CA LEU A 40 10.21 -1.97 -0.18
C LEU A 40 10.23 -3.22 0.70
N SER A 41 9.11 -3.95 0.74
CA SER A 41 9.04 -5.22 1.47
C SER A 41 9.94 -6.30 0.85
N LEU A 42 10.06 -6.35 -0.48
CA LEU A 42 11.00 -7.25 -1.18
C LEU A 42 12.46 -6.88 -0.90
N GLU A 43 12.76 -5.59 -0.76
CA GLU A 43 14.08 -5.10 -0.38
C GLU A 43 14.41 -5.30 1.12
N GLY A 44 13.47 -5.82 1.91
CA GLY A 44 13.63 -5.97 3.36
C GLY A 44 13.69 -4.63 4.10
N LYS A 45 13.22 -3.54 3.46
CA LYS A 45 13.19 -2.20 4.05
C LYS A 45 11.92 -2.01 4.88
N PRO A 46 11.98 -1.18 5.94
CA PRO A 46 10.79 -0.82 6.70
C PRO A 46 9.81 -0.07 5.79
N VAL A 47 8.55 -0.52 5.75
CA VAL A 47 7.50 0.09 4.94
C VAL A 47 6.74 1.11 5.80
N PRO A 48 6.82 2.42 5.52
CA PRO A 48 6.14 3.42 6.32
C PRO A 48 4.62 3.23 6.24
N ILE A 49 3.91 3.34 7.36
CA ILE A 49 2.44 3.27 7.39
C ILE A 49 1.77 4.41 6.61
N THR A 50 2.49 5.53 6.44
CA THR A 50 2.05 6.66 5.63
C THR A 50 2.24 6.43 4.13
N LEU A 51 3.11 5.51 3.70
CA LEU A 51 3.37 5.25 2.28
C LEU A 51 2.18 4.50 1.66
N LEU A 52 1.61 5.04 0.59
CA LEU A 52 0.55 4.44 -0.20
C LEU A 52 1.14 3.51 -1.28
N PRO A 53 0.32 2.59 -1.84
CA PRO A 53 0.75 1.68 -2.91
C PRO A 53 1.32 2.39 -4.14
N ASP A 54 0.83 3.59 -4.43
CA ASP A 54 1.25 4.42 -5.57
C ASP A 54 2.58 5.15 -5.33
N GLY A 55 3.16 5.06 -4.12
CA GLY A 55 4.37 5.80 -3.73
C GLY A 55 4.09 7.18 -3.11
N THR A 56 2.84 7.62 -3.10
CA THR A 56 2.40 8.83 -2.37
C THR A 56 2.42 8.61 -0.85
N SER A 57 2.60 9.65 -0.04
CA SER A 57 2.62 9.52 1.43
C SER A 57 1.49 10.32 2.11
N LEU A 58 0.71 9.63 2.95
CA LEU A 58 -0.40 10.15 3.74
C LEU A 58 0.15 10.97 4.92
N GLY A 59 0.42 12.25 4.68
CA GLY A 59 1.05 13.13 5.68
C GLY A 59 2.08 14.09 5.11
N ALA A 60 2.50 13.91 3.85
CA ALA A 60 3.06 15.02 3.10
C ALA A 60 1.92 16.00 2.83
N LYS A 61 1.74 16.99 3.71
CA LYS A 61 1.12 18.24 3.26
C LYS A 61 1.83 18.62 1.95
N PRO A 62 1.12 19.02 0.88
CA PRO A 62 1.79 19.57 -0.28
C PRO A 62 2.69 20.68 0.27
N ALA A 63 4.00 20.54 0.09
CA ALA A 63 4.93 21.60 0.40
C ALA A 63 4.50 22.77 -0.49
N LYS A 64 3.88 23.75 0.15
CA LYS A 64 3.57 25.05 -0.44
C LYS A 64 4.86 25.73 -0.88
#